data_AF-A0A7X6LYF1-F1
#
_entry.id   AF-A0A7X6LYF1-F1
#
_cell.length_a   1.000
_cell.length_b   1.000
_cell.length_c   1.000
_cell.angle_alpha   90.00
_cell.angle_beta   90.00
_cell.angle_gamma   90.00
#
_symmetry.space_group_name_H-M   'P 1'
#
loop_
_entity.id
_entity.type
_entity.pdbx_description
1 polymer ?
#
loop_
_entity_poly.entity_id
_entity_poly.type
_entity_poly.pdbx_seq_one_letter_code
_entity_poly.pdbx_strand_id
1 'polypeptide(L)'
;MNNPNTFRAAVVRAPSGPDSIEIIDVPVTEPGAGEVRVAVAAAPVNPTDLGVASGFFHEMGMIDQPSHTGLGWDFAGTVVAAGPGVDVAVGTRVAGVVLGFDRDFGTYAEQLVVPAADLAVVPDELDLVAASTVPLSALSAAQIVDLLGDAPADGNRLLVAGAAGAIGANVAALAPDRGWRVTGLARAEDEPFVRGLGADFRTEAEPGWDAVVDTTSQQAWGLNPVRDGGTFVGVRPNLTPAAERGITVHILMVRSDGPRLEQLLARAASGRLPTRVHAVLPLAEAAAAHRAMAEGGTRGRYVLDPGIDRVRPSLGGTVRNGHNPVVPDTEAPVTVINTMSVPAAQRELFLHRWRESAQYMAAASGFRRTRMFQAAGDAAEAVFVNVGDWDSGTALRNALGTPEWRELTLRIQNEVDLTARPMIFHLALELGPGDMLPQ
;
A
#
# COMPACT_ATOMS: atom_id res chain seq x y z
N MET A 1 13.57 -7.25 23.63
CA MET A 1 12.64 -7.75 24.66
C MET A 1 11.31 -7.05 24.42
N ASN A 2 10.31 -7.73 23.84
CA ASN A 2 9.00 -7.13 23.60
C ASN A 2 8.25 -7.01 24.93
N ASN A 3 7.99 -5.77 25.35
CA ASN A 3 7.09 -5.50 26.46
C ASN A 3 5.65 -5.62 25.92
N PRO A 4 4.79 -6.52 26.44
CA PRO A 4 3.42 -6.67 25.95
C PRO A 4 2.57 -5.40 26.09
N ASN A 5 3.07 -4.40 26.82
CA ASN A 5 2.43 -3.10 27.03
C ASN A 5 2.93 -2.01 26.07
N THR A 6 3.77 -2.31 25.08
CA THR A 6 4.19 -1.34 24.06
C THR A 6 3.93 -1.84 22.63
N PHE A 7 3.84 -0.92 21.68
CA PHE A 7 3.75 -1.17 20.25
C PHE A 7 4.66 -0.20 19.50
N ARG A 8 5.07 -0.54 18.27
CA ARG A 8 5.97 0.33 17.51
C ARG A 8 5.23 1.37 16.68
N ALA A 9 5.80 2.57 16.58
CA ALA A 9 5.33 3.64 15.71
C ALA A 9 6.51 4.40 15.08
N ALA A 10 6.29 4.93 13.86
CA ALA A 10 7.22 5.78 13.17
C ALA A 10 6.95 7.26 13.47
N VAL A 11 8.01 7.99 13.84
CA VAL A 11 7.96 9.40 14.22
C VAL A 11 9.14 10.16 13.64
N VAL A 12 9.09 11.50 13.69
CA VAL A 12 10.23 12.39 13.43
C VAL A 12 10.44 13.33 14.61
N ARG A 13 11.67 13.43 15.12
CA ARG A 13 12.02 14.38 16.21
C ARG A 13 12.57 15.69 15.66
N ALA A 14 13.52 15.58 14.74
CA ALA A 14 14.14 16.67 14.03
C ALA A 14 13.96 16.41 12.52
N PRO A 15 12.86 16.92 11.92
CA PRO A 15 12.50 16.56 10.57
C PRO A 15 13.55 17.10 9.58
N SER A 16 14.11 16.21 8.78
CA SER A 16 15.14 16.52 7.77
C SER A 16 15.05 15.63 6.53
N GLY A 17 13.92 14.93 6.37
CA GLY A 17 13.66 14.01 5.28
C GLY A 17 13.52 12.56 5.76
N PRO A 18 13.58 11.60 4.82
CA PRO A 18 13.34 10.18 5.12
C PRO A 18 14.26 9.59 6.19
N ASP A 19 15.50 10.06 6.30
CA ASP A 19 16.48 9.52 7.25
C ASP A 19 16.27 10.01 8.70
N SER A 20 15.38 10.99 8.92
CA SER A 20 14.95 11.40 10.27
C SER A 20 13.81 10.57 10.84
N ILE A 21 13.31 9.57 10.08
CA ILE A 21 12.24 8.69 10.53
C ILE A 21 12.78 7.69 11.55
N GLU A 22 12.26 7.77 12.77
CA GLU A 22 12.61 6.89 13.89
C GLU A 22 11.47 5.94 14.21
N ILE A 23 11.77 4.67 14.45
CA ILE A 23 10.81 3.73 15.04
C ILE A 23 10.99 3.73 16.55
N ILE A 24 9.93 4.01 17.29
CA ILE A 24 9.92 4.06 18.75
C ILE A 24 8.91 3.06 19.34
N ASP A 25 9.15 2.63 20.57
CA ASP A 25 8.18 1.89 21.37
C ASP A 25 7.22 2.86 22.09
N VAL A 26 5.93 2.68 21.88
CA VAL A 26 4.84 3.49 22.42
C VAL A 26 4.01 2.66 23.38
N PRO A 27 3.69 3.14 24.61
CA PRO A 27 2.78 2.44 25.51
C PRO A 27 1.40 2.24 24.88
N VAL A 28 0.84 1.04 25.05
CA VAL A 28 -0.55 0.76 24.67
C VAL A 28 -1.49 1.62 25.52
N THR A 29 -2.38 2.37 24.86
CA THR A 29 -3.41 3.20 25.50
C THR A 29 -4.79 2.60 25.26
N GLU A 30 -5.64 2.56 26.28
CA GLU A 30 -7.03 2.15 26.15
C GLU A 30 -7.87 3.25 25.48
N PRO A 31 -8.79 2.92 24.56
CA PRO A 31 -9.63 3.92 23.90
C PRO A 31 -10.59 4.60 24.89
N GLY A 32 -10.75 5.91 24.73
CA GLY A 32 -11.73 6.71 25.46
C GLY A 32 -13.15 6.56 24.91
N ALA A 33 -14.09 7.35 25.44
CA ALA A 33 -15.47 7.34 24.96
C ALA A 33 -15.55 7.76 23.49
N GLY A 34 -16.27 6.99 22.67
CA GLY A 34 -16.37 7.23 21.23
C GLY A 34 -15.13 6.83 20.40
N GLU A 35 -14.12 6.21 21.01
CA GLU A 35 -12.88 5.82 20.34
C GLU A 35 -12.75 4.29 20.25
N VAL A 36 -11.93 3.84 19.29
CA VAL A 36 -11.48 2.45 19.19
C VAL A 36 -9.97 2.41 19.07
N ARG A 37 -9.39 1.29 19.53
CA ARG A 37 -8.01 0.93 19.22
C ARG A 37 -8.01 -0.07 18.08
N VAL A 38 -7.25 0.22 17.04
CA VAL A 38 -7.11 -0.60 15.84
C VAL A 38 -5.70 -1.18 15.80
N ALA A 39 -5.59 -2.48 15.54
CA ALA A 39 -4.35 -3.10 15.08
C ALA A 39 -4.21 -2.83 13.57
N VAL A 40 -3.26 -1.99 13.20
CA VAL A 40 -3.06 -1.55 11.82
C VAL A 40 -2.40 -2.68 11.03
N ALA A 41 -3.04 -3.06 9.91
CA ALA A 41 -2.50 -4.03 8.98
C ALA A 41 -1.78 -3.36 7.80
N ALA A 42 -2.21 -2.15 7.43
CA ALA A 42 -1.68 -1.46 6.27
C ALA A 42 -1.84 0.07 6.41
N ALA A 43 -0.80 0.82 6.06
CA ALA A 43 -0.77 2.28 6.03
C ALA A 43 0.02 2.78 4.80
N PRO A 44 -0.64 3.36 3.78
CA PRO A 44 0.04 3.84 2.59
C PRO A 44 0.78 5.16 2.81
N VAL A 45 1.85 5.33 2.03
CA VAL A 45 2.63 6.56 2.00
C VAL A 45 1.98 7.58 1.07
N ASN A 46 1.78 8.80 1.57
CA ASN A 46 1.21 9.93 0.84
C ASN A 46 2.24 11.06 0.68
N PRO A 47 2.05 11.96 -0.32
CA PRO A 47 2.92 13.14 -0.46
C PRO A 47 2.93 14.02 0.79
N THR A 48 1.82 14.03 1.54
CA THR A 48 1.69 14.72 2.81
C THR A 48 2.65 14.16 3.87
N ASP A 49 2.87 12.86 3.90
CA ASP A 49 3.80 12.22 4.84
C ASP A 49 5.25 12.65 4.56
N LEU A 50 5.62 12.79 3.27
CA LEU A 50 6.93 13.32 2.87
C LEU A 50 7.13 14.75 3.38
N GLY A 51 6.09 15.59 3.30
CA GLY A 51 6.15 16.96 3.81
C GLY A 51 6.30 17.04 5.33
N VAL A 52 5.73 16.10 6.08
CA VAL A 52 5.95 16.02 7.54
C VAL A 52 7.39 15.59 7.82
N ALA A 53 7.87 14.55 7.15
CA ALA A 53 9.23 14.04 7.34
C ALA A 53 10.31 15.06 6.93
N SER A 54 10.07 15.86 5.90
CA SER A 54 11.01 16.88 5.43
C SER A 54 11.02 18.17 6.26
N GLY A 55 10.06 18.35 7.17
CA GLY A 55 9.93 19.56 7.99
C GLY A 55 9.14 20.68 7.33
N PHE A 56 8.59 20.45 6.14
CA PHE A 56 7.84 21.47 5.38
C PHE A 56 6.64 22.00 6.18
N PHE A 57 5.90 21.14 6.87
CA PHE A 57 4.76 21.56 7.69
C PHE A 57 5.18 22.19 9.04
N HIS A 58 6.36 21.84 9.57
CA HIS A 58 6.94 22.49 10.75
C HIS A 58 7.34 23.94 10.44
N GLU A 59 8.00 24.17 9.30
CA GLU A 59 8.39 25.51 8.86
C GLU A 59 7.18 26.43 8.59
N MET A 60 6.06 25.85 8.15
CA MET A 60 4.79 26.58 8.01
C MET A 60 4.06 26.83 9.32
N GLY A 61 4.57 26.36 10.46
CA GLY A 61 3.94 26.51 11.78
C GLY A 61 2.66 25.69 11.95
N MET A 62 2.49 24.62 11.16
CA MET A 62 1.32 23.72 11.25
C MET A 62 1.53 22.57 12.24
N ILE A 63 2.76 22.42 12.76
CA ILE A 63 3.15 21.41 13.74
C ILE A 63 3.91 22.12 14.85
N ASP A 64 3.45 21.97 16.10
CA ASP A 64 4.05 22.53 17.31
C ASP A 64 4.29 21.41 18.34
N GLN A 65 5.00 20.38 17.88
CA GLN A 65 5.37 19.24 18.72
C GLN A 65 6.78 19.43 19.30
N PRO A 66 6.93 19.52 20.63
CA PRO A 66 8.24 19.78 21.25
C PRO A 66 9.16 18.55 21.28
N SER A 67 8.63 17.34 21.04
CA SER A 67 9.39 16.10 21.24
C SER A 67 9.49 15.22 19.99
N HIS A 68 8.39 15.01 19.28
CA HIS A 68 8.30 14.23 18.05
C HIS A 68 6.95 14.43 17.38
N THR A 69 6.87 14.10 16.09
CA THR A 69 5.63 14.09 15.32
C THR A 69 5.40 12.73 14.69
N GLY A 70 4.17 12.21 14.79
CA GLY A 70 3.75 10.94 14.21
C GLY A 70 3.48 11.00 12.71
N LEU A 71 3.87 9.94 11.98
CA LEU A 71 3.72 9.84 10.52
C LEU A 71 2.55 8.94 10.09
N GLY A 72 2.06 9.15 8.86
CA GLY A 72 1.03 8.33 8.24
C GLY A 72 -0.37 8.87 8.47
N TRP A 73 -1.17 8.92 7.40
CA TRP A 73 -2.55 9.43 7.40
C TRP A 73 -3.60 8.34 7.23
N ASP A 74 -3.44 7.48 6.23
CA ASP A 74 -4.38 6.40 5.94
C ASP A 74 -4.06 5.15 6.74
N PHE A 75 -5.09 4.36 7.04
CA PHE A 75 -4.89 2.99 7.50
C PHE A 75 -6.05 2.06 7.13
N ALA A 76 -5.76 0.77 7.17
CA ALA A 76 -6.74 -0.29 7.36
C ALA A 76 -6.21 -1.31 8.36
N GLY A 77 -7.12 -1.93 9.12
CA GLY A 77 -6.76 -2.83 10.21
C GLY A 77 -7.98 -3.48 10.85
N THR A 78 -7.79 -3.98 12.07
CA THR A 78 -8.83 -4.68 12.83
C THR A 78 -9.01 -4.02 14.19
N VAL A 79 -10.25 -3.77 14.60
CA VAL A 79 -10.56 -3.25 15.94
C VAL A 79 -10.15 -4.28 17.00
N VAL A 80 -9.31 -3.86 17.95
CA VAL A 80 -8.81 -4.71 19.05
C VAL A 80 -9.31 -4.28 20.43
N ALA A 81 -9.81 -3.05 20.56
CA ALA A 81 -10.54 -2.57 21.73
C ALA A 81 -11.48 -1.44 21.33
N ALA A 82 -12.58 -1.28 22.07
CA ALA A 82 -13.56 -0.22 21.87
C ALA A 82 -13.85 0.46 23.21
N GLY A 83 -13.92 1.78 23.22
CA GLY A 83 -14.27 2.54 24.40
C GLY A 83 -15.78 2.67 24.59
N PRO A 84 -16.21 3.35 25.67
CA PRO A 84 -17.63 3.52 25.97
C PRO A 84 -18.41 4.19 24.83
N GLY A 85 -19.62 3.69 24.54
CA GLY A 85 -20.53 4.28 23.56
C GLY A 85 -20.19 3.99 22.09
N VAL A 86 -19.29 3.03 21.83
CA VAL A 86 -18.96 2.58 20.48
C VAL A 86 -19.64 1.25 20.17
N ASP A 87 -20.38 1.20 19.06
CA ASP A 87 -21.10 0.01 18.59
C ASP A 87 -20.26 -0.89 17.67
N VAL A 88 -19.08 -0.43 17.24
CA VAL A 88 -18.17 -1.23 16.39
C VAL A 88 -17.54 -2.35 17.21
N ALA A 89 -17.78 -3.60 16.80
CA ALA A 89 -17.30 -4.77 17.54
C ALA A 89 -15.78 -4.98 17.40
N VAL A 90 -15.16 -5.51 18.46
CA VAL A 90 -13.80 -6.06 18.37
C VAL A 90 -13.75 -7.19 17.34
N GLY A 91 -12.70 -7.22 16.53
CA GLY A 91 -12.56 -8.11 15.37
C GLY A 91 -13.08 -7.52 14.06
N THR A 92 -13.77 -6.37 14.09
CA THR A 92 -14.24 -5.71 12.87
C THR A 92 -13.07 -5.15 12.07
N ARG A 93 -13.08 -5.42 10.77
CA ARG A 93 -12.13 -4.86 9.80
C ARG A 93 -12.56 -3.43 9.47
N VAL A 94 -11.66 -2.48 9.65
CA VAL A 94 -11.94 -1.05 9.47
C VAL A 94 -10.84 -0.36 8.68
N ALA A 95 -11.20 0.73 8.02
CA ALA A 95 -10.27 1.65 7.39
C ALA A 95 -10.66 3.09 7.73
N GLY A 96 -9.67 3.98 7.70
CA GLY A 96 -9.85 5.37 8.09
C GLY A 96 -8.69 6.25 7.68
N VAL A 97 -8.89 7.56 7.87
CA VAL A 97 -7.86 8.58 7.70
C VAL A 97 -7.75 9.40 8.98
N VAL A 98 -6.52 9.57 9.48
CA VAL A 98 -6.20 10.46 10.59
C VAL A 98 -5.76 11.79 10.00
N LEU A 99 -6.55 12.83 10.22
CA LEU A 99 -6.27 14.18 9.73
C LEU A 99 -5.48 14.99 10.77
N GLY A 100 -4.91 16.11 10.32
CA GLY A 100 -4.10 17.00 11.14
C GLY A 100 -2.64 16.57 11.21
N PHE A 101 -1.74 17.56 11.21
CA PHE A 101 -0.30 17.32 11.22
C PHE A 101 0.27 17.21 12.64
N ASP A 102 -0.33 17.96 13.56
CA ASP A 102 0.17 18.18 14.91
C ASP A 102 -0.29 17.08 15.86
N ARG A 103 0.41 15.93 15.83
CA ARG A 103 0.06 14.73 16.61
C ARG A 103 1.29 13.94 17.02
N ASP A 104 1.19 13.29 18.17
CA ASP A 104 2.27 12.45 18.72
C ASP A 104 2.47 11.20 17.84
N PHE A 105 1.38 10.55 17.42
CA PHE A 105 1.41 9.31 16.64
C PHE A 105 0.45 9.38 15.45
N GLY A 106 0.87 8.82 14.31
CA GLY A 106 0.04 8.67 13.11
C GLY A 106 -0.19 7.19 12.77
N THR A 107 -0.57 6.91 11.53
CA THR A 107 -0.95 5.56 11.11
C THR A 107 0.21 4.63 10.79
N TYR A 108 1.44 5.14 10.72
CA TYR A 108 2.63 4.31 10.63
C TYR A 108 2.95 3.72 12.00
N ALA A 109 2.08 2.84 12.48
CA ALA A 109 2.14 2.28 13.81
C ALA A 109 1.48 0.92 13.84
N GLU A 110 1.92 0.03 14.70
CA GLU A 110 1.28 -1.28 14.90
C GLU A 110 -0.14 -1.16 15.47
N GLN A 111 -0.40 -0.12 16.25
CA GLN A 111 -1.71 0.19 16.81
C GLN A 111 -1.96 1.70 16.81
N LEU A 112 -3.23 2.07 16.82
CA LEU A 112 -3.68 3.46 16.82
C LEU A 112 -5.01 3.56 17.56
N VAL A 113 -5.20 4.62 18.34
CA VAL A 113 -6.51 5.00 18.89
C VAL A 113 -7.11 6.11 18.02
N VAL A 114 -8.37 5.94 17.63
CA VAL A 114 -9.08 6.84 16.70
C VAL A 114 -10.55 6.98 17.06
N PRO A 115 -11.19 8.11 16.71
CA PRO A 115 -12.64 8.25 16.80
C PRO A 115 -13.36 7.21 15.95
N ALA A 116 -14.35 6.53 16.52
CA ALA A 116 -15.15 5.53 15.80
C ALA A 116 -15.94 6.13 14.62
N ALA A 117 -16.31 7.42 14.72
CA ALA A 117 -17.05 8.14 13.69
C ALA A 117 -16.24 8.42 12.40
N ASP A 118 -14.91 8.36 12.48
CA ASP A 118 -14.02 8.61 11.34
C ASP A 118 -13.69 7.32 10.56
N LEU A 119 -14.21 6.18 11.01
CA LEU A 119 -13.94 4.86 10.47
C LEU A 119 -15.07 4.35 9.63
N ALA A 120 -14.72 3.47 8.70
CA ALA A 120 -15.66 2.68 7.95
C ALA A 120 -15.31 1.20 8.05
N VAL A 121 -16.35 0.37 8.04
CA VAL A 121 -16.18 -1.09 7.93
C VAL A 121 -15.65 -1.43 6.54
N VAL A 122 -14.65 -2.30 6.49
CA VAL A 122 -14.07 -2.81 5.24
C VAL A 122 -14.88 -4.04 4.81
N PRO A 123 -15.44 -4.05 3.58
CA PRO A 123 -16.12 -5.23 3.05
C PRO A 123 -15.21 -6.47 3.02
N ASP A 124 -15.78 -7.65 3.21
CA ASP A 124 -14.98 -8.88 3.36
C ASP A 124 -14.15 -9.19 2.11
N GLU A 125 -14.65 -8.84 0.94
CA GLU A 125 -14.04 -9.07 -0.38
C GLU A 125 -12.83 -8.17 -0.65
N LEU A 126 -12.68 -7.06 0.09
CA LEU A 126 -11.61 -6.09 -0.12
C LEU A 126 -10.49 -6.31 0.90
N ASP A 127 -9.34 -6.83 0.48
CA ASP A 127 -8.17 -7.02 1.34
C ASP A 127 -7.75 -5.71 2.06
N LEU A 128 -7.20 -5.82 3.28
CA LEU A 128 -6.82 -4.64 4.10
C LEU A 128 -5.72 -3.79 3.46
N VAL A 129 -4.75 -4.38 2.75
CA VAL A 129 -3.73 -3.61 2.04
C VAL A 129 -4.40 -2.77 0.96
N ALA A 130 -5.27 -3.38 0.16
CA ALA A 130 -6.04 -2.68 -0.87
C ALA A 130 -7.02 -1.65 -0.27
N ALA A 131 -7.64 -1.93 0.89
CA ALA A 131 -8.57 -1.04 1.57
C ALA A 131 -7.88 0.20 2.16
N SER A 132 -6.66 0.07 2.70
CA SER A 132 -5.83 1.21 3.13
C SER A 132 -5.57 2.20 1.99
N THR A 133 -5.67 1.67 0.77
CA THR A 133 -5.91 2.25 -0.56
C THR A 133 -6.85 3.42 -0.74
N VAL A 134 -7.85 3.52 0.11
CA VAL A 134 -9.09 4.24 -0.21
C VAL A 134 -9.25 5.55 0.57
N PRO A 135 -9.02 5.61 1.91
CA PRO A 135 -9.57 6.68 2.75
C PRO A 135 -9.29 8.10 2.28
N LEU A 136 -8.04 8.55 2.31
CA LEU A 136 -7.65 9.90 1.96
C LEU A 136 -7.98 10.21 0.50
N SER A 137 -7.63 9.33 -0.43
CA SER A 137 -7.77 9.59 -1.87
C SER A 137 -9.21 9.62 -2.33
N ALA A 138 -10.05 8.70 -1.87
CA ALA A 138 -11.44 8.60 -2.28
C ALA A 138 -12.30 9.66 -1.58
N LEU A 139 -12.06 9.94 -0.29
CA LEU A 139 -12.74 11.06 0.40
C LEU A 139 -12.39 12.39 -0.25
N SER A 140 -11.11 12.62 -0.58
CA SER A 140 -10.68 13.82 -1.31
C SER A 140 -11.40 13.93 -2.65
N ALA A 141 -11.43 12.86 -3.44
CA ALA A 141 -12.12 12.86 -4.73
C ALA A 141 -13.62 13.14 -4.60
N ALA A 142 -14.29 12.50 -3.63
CA ALA A 142 -15.72 12.68 -3.42
C ALA A 142 -16.05 14.12 -2.99
N GLN A 143 -15.22 14.74 -2.15
CA GLN A 143 -15.37 16.13 -1.73
C GLN A 143 -15.01 17.12 -2.84
N ILE A 144 -14.04 16.81 -3.70
CA ILE A 144 -13.77 17.57 -4.94
C ILE A 144 -15.00 17.57 -5.84
N VAL A 145 -15.64 16.41 -6.03
CA VAL A 145 -16.86 16.29 -6.84
C VAL A 145 -18.03 17.07 -6.22
N ASP A 146 -18.09 17.22 -4.90
CA ASP A 146 -19.06 18.13 -4.26
C ASP A 146 -18.77 19.61 -4.55
N LEU A 147 -17.49 20.01 -4.51
CA LEU A 147 -17.08 21.38 -4.84
C LEU A 147 -17.33 21.73 -6.31
N LEU A 148 -17.23 20.74 -7.20
CA LEU A 148 -17.60 20.90 -8.61
C LEU A 148 -19.11 21.08 -8.81
N GLY A 149 -19.93 20.44 -7.97
CA GLY A 149 -21.38 20.38 -8.17
C GLY A 149 -21.79 19.51 -9.37
N ASP A 150 -23.06 19.63 -9.76
CA ASP A 150 -23.57 19.02 -10.99
C ASP A 150 -23.02 19.76 -12.21
N ALA A 151 -22.73 19.02 -13.27
CA ALA A 151 -22.28 19.61 -14.52
C ALA A 151 -23.34 20.57 -15.10
N PRO A 152 -22.95 21.78 -15.53
CA PRO A 152 -23.86 22.70 -16.22
C PRO A 152 -24.54 22.07 -17.44
N ALA A 153 -25.79 22.47 -17.71
CA ALA A 153 -26.55 21.94 -18.85
C ALA A 153 -25.95 22.34 -20.21
N ASP A 154 -25.22 23.45 -20.26
CA ASP A 154 -24.57 24.03 -21.43
C ASP A 154 -23.06 23.75 -21.51
N GLY A 155 -22.50 22.97 -20.57
CA GLY A 155 -21.10 22.58 -20.57
C GLY A 155 -20.78 21.56 -19.47
N ASN A 156 -20.11 20.47 -19.83
CA ASN A 156 -19.77 19.40 -18.89
C ASN A 156 -18.35 18.87 -19.02
N ARG A 157 -17.44 19.64 -19.65
CA ARG A 157 -16.06 19.21 -19.88
C ARG A 157 -15.22 19.40 -18.61
N LEU A 158 -14.82 18.30 -18.00
CA LEU A 158 -13.94 18.29 -16.83
C LEU A 158 -12.55 17.78 -17.23
N LEU A 159 -11.52 18.59 -16.99
CA LEU A 159 -10.13 18.14 -17.05
C LEU A 159 -9.65 17.72 -15.66
N VAL A 160 -9.04 16.53 -15.54
CA VAL A 160 -8.39 16.07 -14.31
C VAL A 160 -6.89 15.96 -14.53
N ALA A 161 -6.13 16.94 -14.05
CA ALA A 161 -4.68 16.91 -14.07
C ALA A 161 -4.16 15.98 -12.96
N GLY A 162 -3.33 15.01 -13.35
CA GLY A 162 -2.88 13.94 -12.46
C GLY A 162 -3.86 12.77 -12.38
N ALA A 163 -4.63 12.52 -13.44
CA ALA A 163 -5.66 11.47 -13.49
C ALA A 163 -5.12 10.05 -13.22
N ALA A 164 -3.83 9.80 -13.42
CA ALA A 164 -3.20 8.52 -13.09
C ALA A 164 -2.85 8.34 -11.60
N GLY A 165 -2.88 9.44 -10.82
CA GLY A 165 -2.57 9.47 -9.39
C GLY A 165 -3.76 9.07 -8.52
N ALA A 166 -3.52 8.91 -7.21
CA ALA A 166 -4.50 8.36 -6.27
C ALA A 166 -5.80 9.18 -6.21
N ILE A 167 -5.72 10.52 -6.06
CA ILE A 167 -6.91 11.38 -6.03
C ILE A 167 -7.53 11.49 -7.42
N GLY A 168 -6.73 11.81 -8.44
CA GLY A 168 -7.23 12.05 -9.81
C GLY A 168 -7.96 10.84 -10.40
N ALA A 169 -7.49 9.63 -10.15
CA ALA A 169 -8.15 8.40 -10.61
C ALA A 169 -9.53 8.21 -9.97
N ASN A 170 -9.66 8.53 -8.68
CA ASN A 170 -10.94 8.50 -7.99
C ASN A 170 -11.87 9.63 -8.45
N VAL A 171 -11.36 10.83 -8.75
CA VAL A 171 -12.16 11.93 -9.34
C VAL A 171 -12.70 11.50 -10.70
N ALA A 172 -11.86 10.89 -11.54
CA ALA A 172 -12.26 10.44 -12.86
C ALA A 172 -13.38 9.37 -12.81
N ALA A 173 -13.36 8.51 -11.80
CA ALA A 173 -14.39 7.50 -11.59
C ALA A 173 -15.69 8.05 -10.96
N LEU A 174 -15.60 9.11 -10.13
CA LEU A 174 -16.75 9.65 -9.38
C LEU A 174 -17.47 10.81 -10.08
N ALA A 175 -16.74 11.68 -10.78
CA ALA A 175 -17.33 12.87 -11.42
C ALA A 175 -18.43 12.57 -12.46
N PRO A 176 -18.40 11.46 -13.21
CA PRO A 176 -19.49 11.10 -14.12
C PRO A 176 -20.86 10.95 -13.43
N ASP A 177 -20.90 10.58 -12.14
CA ASP A 177 -22.15 10.48 -11.37
C ASP A 177 -22.88 11.84 -11.24
N ARG A 178 -22.16 12.95 -11.48
CA ARG A 178 -22.66 14.33 -11.46
C ARG A 178 -22.78 14.93 -12.87
N GLY A 179 -22.72 14.09 -13.92
CA GLY A 179 -22.89 14.50 -15.32
C GLY A 179 -21.64 15.04 -16.01
N TRP A 180 -20.48 15.03 -15.35
CA TRP A 180 -19.22 15.50 -15.94
C TRP A 180 -18.66 14.52 -16.96
N ARG A 181 -18.27 15.03 -18.12
CA ARG A 181 -17.46 14.31 -19.10
C ARG A 181 -15.98 14.51 -18.78
N VAL A 182 -15.37 13.48 -18.22
CA VAL A 182 -13.99 13.52 -17.74
C VAL A 182 -12.99 13.31 -18.87
N THR A 183 -12.01 14.19 -18.96
CA THR A 183 -10.74 13.96 -19.65
C THR A 183 -9.61 13.94 -18.63
N GLY A 184 -8.90 12.82 -18.53
CA GLY A 184 -7.72 12.71 -17.70
C GLY A 184 -6.47 13.22 -18.42
N LEU A 185 -5.73 14.09 -17.75
CA LEU A 185 -4.42 14.54 -18.17
C LEU A 185 -3.35 13.80 -17.36
N ALA A 186 -2.54 13.00 -18.05
CA ALA A 186 -1.45 12.21 -17.47
C ALA A 186 -0.34 11.95 -18.51
N ARG A 187 0.68 11.18 -18.12
CA ARG A 187 1.77 10.79 -19.02
C ARG A 187 1.25 9.79 -20.06
N ALA A 188 1.87 9.74 -21.24
CA ALA A 188 1.46 8.85 -22.34
C ALA A 188 1.33 7.38 -21.91
N GLU A 189 2.27 6.92 -21.07
CA GLU A 189 2.29 5.56 -20.50
C GLU A 189 1.09 5.23 -19.59
N ASP A 190 0.37 6.24 -19.09
CA ASP A 190 -0.82 6.04 -18.24
C ASP A 190 -2.14 5.99 -19.05
N GLU A 191 -2.09 6.14 -20.38
CA GLU A 191 -3.30 6.13 -21.24
C GLU A 191 -4.20 4.91 -21.01
N PRO A 192 -3.68 3.65 -21.00
CA PRO A 192 -4.54 2.48 -20.81
C PRO A 192 -5.25 2.50 -19.46
N PHE A 193 -4.57 2.99 -18.41
CA PHE A 193 -5.15 3.10 -17.08
C PHE A 193 -6.25 4.15 -17.03
N VAL A 194 -5.98 5.37 -17.53
CA VAL A 194 -6.95 6.47 -17.52
C VAL A 194 -8.20 6.13 -18.33
N ARG A 195 -8.03 5.54 -19.52
CA ARG A 195 -9.16 5.07 -20.33
C ARG A 195 -9.93 3.93 -19.66
N GLY A 196 -9.23 3.06 -18.94
CA GLY A 196 -9.86 2.00 -18.14
C GLY A 196 -10.79 2.51 -17.05
N LEU A 197 -10.64 3.77 -16.60
CA LEU A 197 -11.56 4.44 -15.67
C LEU A 197 -12.81 5.00 -16.37
N GLY A 198 -12.91 4.90 -17.70
CA GLY A 198 -13.99 5.48 -18.49
C GLY A 198 -13.78 6.96 -18.86
N ALA A 199 -12.59 7.51 -18.63
CA ALA A 199 -12.25 8.88 -19.00
C ALA A 199 -11.63 8.98 -20.40
N ASP A 200 -11.85 10.11 -21.08
CA ASP A 200 -11.03 10.52 -22.22
C ASP A 200 -9.57 10.77 -21.74
N PHE A 201 -8.58 10.73 -22.65
CA PHE A 201 -7.16 10.86 -22.29
C PHE A 201 -6.46 11.95 -23.10
N ARG A 202 -5.59 12.72 -22.43
CA ARG A 202 -4.69 13.71 -23.03
C ARG A 202 -3.33 13.71 -22.32
N THR A 203 -2.29 14.12 -23.04
CA THR A 203 -0.95 14.43 -22.49
C THR A 203 -0.71 15.92 -22.31
N GLU A 204 -1.54 16.76 -22.93
CA GLU A 204 -1.47 18.22 -22.88
C GLU A 204 -2.88 18.79 -22.69
N ALA A 205 -2.98 19.97 -22.07
CA ALA A 205 -4.24 20.66 -21.86
C ALA A 205 -4.39 21.83 -22.82
N GLU A 206 -5.46 21.84 -23.61
CA GLU A 206 -5.94 23.02 -24.33
C GLU A 206 -6.79 23.93 -23.41
N PRO A 207 -6.97 25.23 -23.72
CA PRO A 207 -7.91 26.08 -22.99
C PRO A 207 -9.38 25.77 -23.30
N GLY A 208 -10.28 26.19 -22.40
CA GLY A 208 -11.73 26.15 -22.61
C GLY A 208 -12.47 25.03 -21.86
N TRP A 209 -11.92 24.56 -20.74
CA TRP A 209 -12.56 23.56 -19.89
C TRP A 209 -13.57 24.20 -18.94
N ASP A 210 -14.76 23.61 -18.80
CA ASP A 210 -15.80 24.07 -17.88
C ASP A 210 -15.33 23.99 -16.43
N ALA A 211 -14.62 22.91 -16.11
CA ALA A 211 -13.93 22.76 -14.86
C ALA A 211 -12.57 22.07 -15.00
N VAL A 212 -11.66 22.39 -14.09
CA VAL A 212 -10.35 21.74 -13.97
C VAL A 212 -10.12 21.33 -12.51
N VAL A 213 -9.75 20.07 -12.32
CA VAL A 213 -9.25 19.55 -11.05
C VAL A 213 -7.75 19.32 -11.19
N ASP A 214 -6.95 19.94 -10.32
CA ASP A 214 -5.50 19.75 -10.30
C ASP A 214 -5.05 18.98 -9.04
N THR A 215 -4.66 17.72 -9.24
CA THR A 215 -4.09 16.88 -8.19
C THR A 215 -2.56 16.75 -8.29
N THR A 216 -1.92 17.50 -9.20
CA THR A 216 -0.46 17.51 -9.42
C THR A 216 0.27 18.56 -8.58
N SER A 217 -0.49 19.39 -7.85
CA SER A 217 0.04 20.52 -7.06
C SER A 217 0.66 21.65 -7.90
N GLN A 218 0.30 21.77 -9.18
CA GLN A 218 0.76 22.79 -10.12
C GLN A 218 -0.32 23.85 -10.39
N GLN A 219 -0.94 24.36 -9.31
CA GLN A 219 -2.21 25.07 -9.37
C GLN A 219 -2.21 26.36 -10.20
N ALA A 220 -1.07 27.05 -10.29
CA ALA A 220 -0.92 28.24 -11.14
C ALA A 220 -1.04 27.91 -12.63
N TRP A 221 -0.49 26.76 -13.07
CA TRP A 221 -0.70 26.26 -14.43
C TRP A 221 -2.13 25.75 -14.63
N GLY A 222 -2.70 25.11 -13.60
CA GLY A 222 -4.03 24.49 -13.65
C GLY A 222 -5.18 25.47 -13.89
N LEU A 223 -5.01 26.77 -13.63
CA LEU A 223 -6.00 27.80 -13.98
C LEU A 223 -6.08 28.11 -15.48
N ASN A 224 -4.95 28.05 -16.19
CA ASN A 224 -4.86 28.41 -17.60
C ASN A 224 -5.88 27.66 -18.49
N PRO A 225 -6.07 26.33 -18.34
CA PRO A 225 -7.03 25.61 -19.17
C PRO A 225 -8.50 25.94 -18.87
N VAL A 226 -8.82 26.54 -17.72
CA VAL A 226 -10.21 26.84 -17.32
C VAL A 226 -10.77 27.95 -18.22
N ARG A 227 -12.02 27.79 -18.70
CA ARG A 227 -12.72 28.86 -19.41
C ARG A 227 -13.09 30.01 -18.46
N ASP A 228 -13.38 31.17 -19.03
CA ASP A 228 -13.90 32.30 -18.26
C ASP A 228 -15.24 31.90 -17.59
N GLY A 229 -15.39 32.27 -16.31
CA GLY A 229 -16.53 31.87 -15.49
C GLY A 229 -16.59 30.38 -15.13
N GLY A 230 -15.53 29.60 -15.39
CA GLY A 230 -15.46 28.18 -15.04
C GLY A 230 -15.06 27.93 -13.58
N THR A 231 -14.81 26.66 -13.25
CA THR A 231 -14.43 26.25 -11.89
C THR A 231 -13.06 25.58 -11.86
N PHE A 232 -12.24 25.93 -10.87
CA PHE A 232 -10.99 25.27 -10.56
C PHE A 232 -11.03 24.66 -9.16
N VAL A 233 -10.56 23.42 -9.02
CA VAL A 233 -10.38 22.78 -7.72
C VAL A 233 -8.94 22.27 -7.58
N GLY A 234 -8.21 22.82 -6.60
CA GLY A 234 -6.86 22.40 -6.24
C GLY A 234 -6.80 21.65 -4.91
N VAL A 235 -5.63 21.08 -4.58
CA VAL A 235 -5.39 20.29 -3.35
C VAL A 235 -4.24 20.83 -2.49
N ARG A 236 -3.71 22.02 -2.80
CA ARG A 236 -2.60 22.69 -2.09
C ARG A 236 -3.04 24.07 -1.58
N PRO A 237 -3.46 24.18 -0.31
CA PRO A 237 -3.91 25.43 0.31
C PRO A 237 -2.91 26.58 0.25
N ASN A 238 -1.62 26.28 0.42
CA ASN A 238 -0.55 27.27 0.44
C ASN A 238 -0.15 27.80 -0.96
N LEU A 239 -0.71 27.24 -2.03
CA LEU A 239 -0.50 27.69 -3.41
C LEU A 239 -1.81 28.07 -4.10
N THR A 240 -2.78 28.58 -3.34
CA THR A 240 -4.07 29.05 -3.89
C THR A 240 -3.82 30.11 -4.95
N PRO A 241 -4.17 29.86 -6.23
CA PRO A 241 -3.94 30.84 -7.26
C PRO A 241 -5.00 31.95 -7.17
N ALA A 242 -4.65 33.16 -7.60
CA ALA A 242 -5.59 34.28 -7.59
C ALA A 242 -6.76 34.00 -8.54
N ALA A 243 -7.99 34.26 -8.09
CA ALA A 243 -9.15 34.18 -8.95
C ALA A 243 -9.05 35.25 -10.06
N GLU A 244 -9.11 34.82 -11.30
CA GLU A 244 -9.09 35.66 -12.50
C GLU A 244 -10.18 35.21 -13.48
N ARG A 245 -10.51 36.03 -14.48
CA ARG A 245 -11.44 35.67 -15.58
C ARG A 245 -12.83 35.16 -15.11
N GLY A 246 -13.25 35.58 -13.92
CA GLY A 246 -14.50 35.12 -13.29
C GLY A 246 -14.47 33.67 -12.82
N ILE A 247 -13.31 33.02 -12.78
CA ILE A 247 -13.15 31.62 -12.38
C ILE A 247 -13.41 31.48 -10.87
N THR A 248 -14.23 30.50 -10.51
CA THR A 248 -14.43 30.10 -9.12
C THR A 248 -13.29 29.17 -8.70
N VAL A 249 -12.52 29.57 -7.69
CA VAL A 249 -11.36 28.81 -7.18
C VAL A 249 -11.72 28.16 -5.86
N HIS A 250 -11.67 26.83 -5.81
CA HIS A 250 -11.77 26.04 -4.60
C HIS A 250 -10.45 25.36 -4.30
N ILE A 251 -10.08 25.27 -3.02
CA ILE A 251 -8.98 24.43 -2.57
C ILE A 251 -9.50 23.46 -1.54
N LEU A 252 -9.29 22.17 -1.81
CA LEU A 252 -9.74 21.11 -0.94
C LEU A 252 -8.91 21.08 0.35
N MET A 253 -9.63 21.19 1.47
CA MET A 253 -9.19 20.69 2.77
C MET A 253 -10.05 19.49 3.11
N VAL A 254 -9.50 18.29 2.97
CA VAL A 254 -10.24 17.05 3.18
C VAL A 254 -10.71 16.93 4.62
N ARG A 255 -11.91 16.38 4.81
CA ARG A 255 -12.49 16.03 6.11
C ARG A 255 -12.72 14.53 6.22
N SER A 256 -12.61 13.99 7.43
CA SER A 256 -13.01 12.61 7.74
C SER A 256 -14.54 12.51 7.67
N ASP A 257 -15.01 11.37 7.15
CA ASP A 257 -16.44 11.06 7.01
C ASP A 257 -16.58 9.53 6.90
N GLY A 258 -16.75 8.86 8.05
CA GLY A 258 -16.88 7.40 8.13
C GLY A 258 -18.02 6.84 7.25
N PRO A 259 -19.25 7.35 7.35
CA PRO A 259 -20.36 6.89 6.51
C PRO A 259 -20.10 7.05 5.00
N ARG A 260 -19.46 8.14 4.58
CA ARG A 260 -19.09 8.30 3.16
C ARG A 260 -17.95 7.38 2.77
N LEU A 261 -16.98 7.18 3.64
CA LEU A 261 -15.88 6.24 3.41
C LEU A 261 -16.39 4.81 3.23
N GLU A 262 -17.41 4.39 3.98
CA GLU A 262 -18.03 3.06 3.84
C GLU A 262 -18.59 2.85 2.43
N GLN A 263 -19.28 3.86 1.87
CA GLN A 263 -19.79 3.82 0.50
C GLN A 263 -18.65 3.75 -0.54
N LEU A 264 -17.54 4.43 -0.28
CA LEU A 264 -16.37 4.43 -1.16
C LEU A 264 -15.63 3.10 -1.11
N LEU A 265 -15.49 2.48 0.07
CA LEU A 265 -14.93 1.13 0.23
C LEU A 265 -15.78 0.09 -0.49
N ALA A 266 -17.11 0.18 -0.43
CA ALA A 266 -18.00 -0.70 -1.20
C ALA A 266 -17.79 -0.55 -2.72
N ARG A 267 -17.61 0.69 -3.21
CA ARG A 267 -17.27 0.92 -4.62
C ARG A 267 -15.91 0.34 -4.99
N ALA A 268 -14.91 0.45 -4.11
CA ALA A 268 -13.60 -0.16 -4.30
C ALA A 268 -13.68 -1.70 -4.34
N ALA A 269 -14.43 -2.32 -3.43
CA ALA A 269 -14.66 -3.76 -3.41
C ALA A 269 -15.31 -4.28 -4.72
N SER A 270 -16.21 -3.49 -5.30
CA SER A 270 -16.83 -3.80 -6.60
C SER A 270 -15.94 -3.48 -7.83
N GLY A 271 -14.72 -2.99 -7.63
CA GLY A 271 -13.81 -2.58 -8.71
C GLY A 271 -14.16 -1.26 -9.39
N ARG A 272 -15.15 -0.51 -8.89
CA ARG A 272 -15.57 0.80 -9.44
C ARG A 272 -14.64 1.94 -9.01
N LEU A 273 -13.89 1.77 -7.92
CA LEU A 273 -12.79 2.66 -7.55
C LEU A 273 -11.46 1.90 -7.56
N PRO A 274 -10.38 2.51 -8.09
CA PRO A 274 -9.11 1.83 -8.22
C PRO A 274 -8.37 1.73 -6.88
N THR A 275 -7.90 0.54 -6.53
CA THR A 275 -7.02 0.27 -5.37
C THR A 275 -5.66 -0.21 -5.84
N ARG A 276 -4.77 0.74 -6.18
CA ARG A 276 -3.45 0.43 -6.76
C ARG A 276 -2.37 0.41 -5.68
N VAL A 277 -1.86 -0.78 -5.40
CA VAL A 277 -0.68 -0.98 -4.54
C VAL A 277 0.53 -1.17 -5.44
N HIS A 278 1.60 -0.41 -5.19
CA HIS A 278 2.86 -0.55 -5.89
C HIS A 278 3.74 -1.61 -5.22
N ALA A 279 3.91 -1.50 -3.90
CA ALA A 279 4.67 -2.43 -3.09
C ALA A 279 4.18 -2.37 -1.63
N VAL A 280 4.34 -3.48 -0.91
CA VAL A 280 4.13 -3.56 0.54
C VAL A 280 5.48 -3.73 1.21
N LEU A 281 5.76 -2.91 2.23
CA LEU A 281 7.04 -2.84 2.93
C LEU A 281 6.80 -2.94 4.44
N PRO A 282 7.73 -3.47 5.25
CA PRO A 282 7.61 -3.44 6.70
C PRO A 282 7.66 -2.00 7.23
N LEU A 283 7.08 -1.76 8.41
CA LEU A 283 7.14 -0.44 9.07
C LEU A 283 8.58 0.06 9.25
N ALA A 284 9.53 -0.83 9.55
CA ALA A 284 10.95 -0.50 9.65
C ALA A 284 11.57 0.09 8.36
N GLU A 285 10.93 -0.10 7.20
CA GLU A 285 11.35 0.43 5.90
C GLU A 285 10.62 1.73 5.51
N ALA A 286 9.93 2.41 6.45
CA ALA A 286 9.26 3.69 6.21
C ALA A 286 10.16 4.73 5.50
N ALA A 287 11.43 4.85 5.90
CA ALA A 287 12.40 5.72 5.25
C ALA A 287 12.65 5.35 3.77
N ALA A 288 12.76 4.05 3.46
CA ALA A 288 12.94 3.58 2.08
C ALA A 288 11.70 3.85 1.24
N ALA A 289 10.51 3.62 1.79
CA ALA A 289 9.24 3.93 1.13
C ALA A 289 9.11 5.44 0.81
N HIS A 290 9.51 6.31 1.74
CA HIS A 290 9.54 7.76 1.52
C HIS A 290 10.51 8.17 0.41
N ARG A 291 11.74 7.61 0.37
CA ARG A 291 12.71 7.89 -0.70
C ARG A 291 12.17 7.47 -2.06
N ALA A 292 11.68 6.23 -2.17
CA ALA A 292 11.16 5.69 -3.41
C ALA A 292 9.92 6.45 -3.91
N MET A 293 9.07 6.92 -2.99
CA MET A 293 7.95 7.80 -3.34
C MET A 293 8.42 9.17 -3.87
N ALA A 294 9.45 9.75 -3.26
CA ALA A 294 9.98 11.07 -3.64
C ALA A 294 10.62 11.07 -5.04
N GLU A 295 11.19 9.95 -5.49
CA GLU A 295 11.70 9.77 -6.85
C GLU A 295 10.59 9.89 -7.92
N GLY A 296 9.35 9.56 -7.55
CA GLY A 296 8.18 9.63 -8.42
C GLY A 296 8.17 8.57 -9.53
N GLY A 297 7.23 8.70 -10.48
CA GLY A 297 7.09 7.76 -11.61
C GLY A 297 6.52 6.38 -11.23
N THR A 298 6.18 6.19 -9.96
CA THR A 298 5.58 4.97 -9.44
C THR A 298 4.07 4.94 -9.69
N ARG A 299 3.56 3.74 -9.94
CA ARG A 299 2.14 3.48 -10.22
C ARG A 299 1.55 2.75 -9.03
N GLY A 300 0.57 3.37 -8.39
CA GLY A 300 0.01 2.89 -7.12
C GLY A 300 0.77 3.43 -5.91
N ARG A 301 0.40 2.97 -4.72
CA ARG A 301 0.96 3.44 -3.44
C ARG A 301 1.93 2.43 -2.83
N TYR A 302 3.01 2.93 -2.24
CA TYR A 302 3.78 2.15 -1.26
C TYR A 302 2.94 2.01 -0.01
N VAL A 303 2.84 0.80 0.53
CA VAL A 303 2.06 0.48 1.73
C VAL A 303 2.98 -0.07 2.80
N LEU A 304 2.94 0.51 3.99
CA LEU A 304 3.62 -0.01 5.16
C LEU A 304 2.71 -1.00 5.87
N ASP A 305 3.21 -2.20 6.16
CA ASP A 305 2.55 -3.22 6.96
C ASP A 305 3.31 -3.38 8.29
N PRO A 306 2.78 -2.84 9.40
CA PRO A 306 3.35 -2.99 10.73
C PRO A 306 3.32 -4.43 11.27
N GLY A 307 2.46 -5.30 10.73
CA GLY A 307 2.31 -6.70 11.11
C GLY A 307 3.42 -7.61 10.57
N ILE A 308 4.00 -7.31 9.39
CA ILE A 308 5.22 -7.98 8.87
C ILE A 308 6.32 -7.97 9.94
N ASP A 309 6.32 -6.90 10.71
CA ASP A 309 7.32 -6.49 11.65
C ASP A 309 7.21 -7.29 12.98
N ARG A 310 6.05 -7.88 13.30
CA ARG A 310 5.79 -8.73 14.49
C ARG A 310 6.10 -10.21 14.32
N VAL A 311 6.48 -10.64 13.12
CA VAL A 311 7.09 -11.96 12.88
C VAL A 311 8.56 -11.98 13.38
N ARG A 312 9.06 -10.89 13.99
CA ARG A 312 10.38 -10.80 14.64
C ARG A 312 10.29 -10.49 16.14
N PRO A 313 10.92 -11.29 17.02
CA PRO A 313 11.53 -10.80 18.25
C PRO A 313 12.90 -10.19 17.92
N SER A 314 13.23 -9.11 18.62
CA SER A 314 14.54 -8.45 18.67
C SER A 314 15.72 -9.42 18.75
N LEU A 315 16.69 -9.29 17.83
CA LEU A 315 18.15 -9.30 18.07
C LEU A 315 18.86 -9.06 16.73
N GLY A 316 19.92 -8.25 16.73
CA GLY A 316 20.66 -7.87 15.54
C GLY A 316 21.07 -9.06 14.68
N GLY A 317 20.69 -9.02 13.42
CA GLY A 317 20.91 -10.09 12.45
C GLY A 317 20.14 -9.81 11.18
N THR A 318 20.81 -10.00 10.06
CA THR A 318 20.34 -9.86 8.69
C THR A 318 19.05 -10.64 8.41
N VAL A 319 18.36 -10.23 7.35
CA VAL A 319 17.05 -10.68 6.88
C VAL A 319 16.83 -12.20 6.96
N ARG A 320 15.80 -12.63 7.71
CA ARG A 320 15.25 -14.00 7.66
C ARG A 320 13.81 -13.99 7.16
N ASN A 321 13.63 -14.02 5.84
CA ASN A 321 12.33 -14.27 5.21
C ASN A 321 12.14 -15.78 5.03
N GLY A 322 11.04 -16.30 5.54
CA GLY A 322 10.58 -17.64 5.18
C GLY A 322 9.11 -17.85 5.49
N HIS A 323 8.27 -17.06 4.82
CA HIS A 323 6.86 -17.41 4.66
C HIS A 323 6.74 -18.53 3.62
N ASN A 324 5.90 -19.53 3.89
CA ASN A 324 5.45 -20.45 2.86
C ASN A 324 4.76 -19.64 1.75
N PRO A 325 4.99 -19.96 0.47
CA PRO A 325 4.34 -19.24 -0.63
C PRO A 325 2.82 -19.42 -0.56
N VAL A 326 2.05 -18.43 -1.03
CA VAL A 326 0.61 -18.59 -1.24
C VAL A 326 0.42 -19.63 -2.35
N VAL A 327 -0.07 -20.81 -1.97
CA VAL A 327 -0.27 -21.92 -2.93
C VAL A 327 -1.67 -21.81 -3.54
N PRO A 328 -1.80 -21.63 -4.88
CA PRO A 328 -3.09 -21.54 -5.55
C PRO A 328 -3.91 -22.82 -5.35
N ASP A 329 -5.24 -22.69 -5.31
CA ASP A 329 -6.16 -23.82 -5.19
C ASP A 329 -6.37 -24.45 -6.57
N THR A 330 -5.49 -25.39 -6.91
CA THR A 330 -5.45 -26.00 -8.24
C THR A 330 -5.01 -27.46 -8.17
N GLU A 331 -5.70 -28.30 -8.94
CA GLU A 331 -5.30 -29.69 -9.21
C GLU A 331 -4.29 -29.80 -10.36
N ALA A 332 -3.95 -28.68 -11.02
CA ALA A 332 -2.94 -28.67 -12.08
C ALA A 332 -1.51 -28.69 -11.51
N PRO A 333 -0.53 -29.27 -12.22
CA PRO A 333 0.86 -29.28 -11.78
C PRO A 333 1.43 -27.89 -11.52
N VAL A 334 2.23 -27.79 -10.46
CA VAL A 334 2.88 -26.55 -10.03
C VAL A 334 4.37 -26.77 -9.77
N THR A 335 5.14 -25.70 -9.95
CA THR A 335 6.57 -25.65 -9.66
C THR A 335 6.81 -24.56 -8.63
N VAL A 336 7.41 -24.93 -7.50
CA VAL A 336 7.95 -23.99 -6.52
C VAL A 336 9.34 -23.57 -6.97
N ILE A 337 9.56 -22.27 -7.18
CA ILE A 337 10.89 -21.71 -7.35
C ILE A 337 11.20 -20.85 -6.13
N ASN A 338 12.23 -21.20 -5.38
CA ASN A 338 12.64 -20.49 -4.19
C ASN A 338 14.08 -19.99 -4.36
N THR A 339 14.25 -18.67 -4.41
CA THR A 339 15.57 -18.04 -4.44
C THR A 339 16.02 -17.75 -3.01
N MET A 340 17.28 -18.05 -2.72
CA MET A 340 17.81 -18.07 -1.37
C MET A 340 19.19 -17.42 -1.28
N SER A 341 19.38 -16.60 -0.26
CA SER A 341 20.65 -15.94 0.05
C SER A 341 21.12 -16.40 1.42
N VAL A 342 22.35 -16.92 1.47
CA VAL A 342 22.98 -17.50 2.67
C VAL A 342 24.42 -17.00 2.77
N PRO A 343 24.88 -16.51 3.93
CA PRO A 343 26.26 -16.12 4.15
C PRO A 343 27.23 -17.26 3.81
N ALA A 344 28.39 -16.92 3.23
CA ALA A 344 29.38 -17.89 2.76
C ALA A 344 29.76 -18.93 3.84
N ALA A 345 29.94 -18.48 5.09
CA ALA A 345 30.30 -19.32 6.22
C ALA A 345 29.24 -20.36 6.62
N GLN A 346 27.97 -20.22 6.16
CA GLN A 346 26.86 -21.09 6.55
C GLN A 346 26.31 -21.93 5.39
N ARG A 347 26.88 -21.82 4.18
CA ARG A 347 26.39 -22.51 2.97
C ARG A 347 26.38 -24.03 3.12
N GLU A 348 27.39 -24.63 3.73
CA GLU A 348 27.44 -26.09 3.96
C GLU A 348 26.40 -26.55 4.98
N LEU A 349 26.25 -25.82 6.09
CA LEU A 349 25.23 -26.09 7.10
C LEU A 349 23.82 -25.98 6.50
N PHE A 350 23.58 -24.95 5.69
CA PHE A 350 22.34 -24.80 4.94
C PHE A 350 22.06 -26.00 4.05
N LEU A 351 23.01 -26.44 3.21
CA LEU A 351 22.81 -27.59 2.33
C LEU A 351 22.55 -28.88 3.12
N HIS A 352 23.21 -29.06 4.26
CA HIS A 352 22.97 -30.21 5.13
C HIS A 352 21.53 -30.21 5.66
N ARG A 353 21.05 -29.10 6.22
CA ARG A 353 19.67 -28.98 6.73
C ARG A 353 18.62 -29.03 5.63
N TRP A 354 18.93 -28.43 4.47
CA TRP A 354 18.03 -28.48 3.33
C TRP A 354 17.82 -29.92 2.83
N ARG A 355 18.83 -30.79 2.89
CA ARG A 355 18.67 -32.21 2.52
C ARG A 355 17.64 -32.93 3.40
N GLU A 356 17.56 -32.61 4.69
CA GLU A 356 16.53 -33.15 5.59
C GLU A 356 15.13 -32.73 5.11
N SER A 357 14.96 -31.45 4.73
CA SER A 357 13.70 -30.95 4.17
C SER A 357 13.37 -31.57 2.81
N ALA A 358 14.38 -31.81 1.97
CA ALA A 358 14.21 -32.46 0.68
C ALA A 358 13.79 -33.94 0.82
N GLN A 359 14.32 -34.64 1.82
CA GLN A 359 13.90 -36.01 2.15
C GLN A 359 12.44 -36.05 2.60
N TYR A 360 12.02 -35.07 3.42
CA TYR A 360 10.61 -34.93 3.80
C TYR A 360 9.71 -34.70 2.57
N MET A 361 10.06 -33.74 1.70
CA MET A 361 9.29 -33.49 0.47
C MET A 361 9.24 -34.73 -0.42
N ALA A 362 10.35 -35.47 -0.55
CA ALA A 362 10.42 -36.67 -1.36
C ALA A 362 9.49 -37.80 -0.87
N ALA A 363 9.09 -37.78 0.39
CA ALA A 363 8.13 -38.73 0.96
C ALA A 363 6.67 -38.24 0.86
N ALA A 364 6.45 -36.96 0.52
CA ALA A 364 5.11 -36.38 0.45
C ALA A 364 4.34 -36.86 -0.79
N SER A 365 3.04 -37.09 -0.63
CA SER A 365 2.17 -37.45 -1.75
C SER A 365 2.07 -36.30 -2.75
N GLY A 366 2.23 -36.62 -4.04
CA GLY A 366 2.18 -35.65 -5.14
C GLY A 366 3.48 -34.86 -5.36
N PHE A 367 4.56 -35.17 -4.64
CA PHE A 367 5.88 -34.63 -4.96
C PHE A 367 6.47 -35.34 -6.18
N ARG A 368 7.00 -34.59 -7.16
CA ARG A 368 7.65 -35.16 -8.36
C ARG A 368 9.15 -35.16 -8.27
N ARG A 369 9.75 -33.98 -8.09
CA ARG A 369 11.20 -33.81 -8.03
C ARG A 369 11.57 -32.47 -7.42
N THR A 370 12.79 -32.36 -6.94
CA THR A 370 13.39 -31.08 -6.58
C THR A 370 14.82 -30.98 -7.09
N ARG A 371 15.25 -29.76 -7.43
CA ARG A 371 16.59 -29.45 -7.92
C ARG A 371 17.11 -28.22 -7.18
N MET A 372 18.23 -28.37 -6.48
CA MET A 372 18.94 -27.27 -5.85
C MET A 372 20.10 -26.82 -6.77
N PHE A 373 20.06 -25.56 -7.17
CA PHE A 373 21.13 -24.89 -7.90
C PHE A 373 21.90 -23.99 -6.93
N GLN A 374 23.22 -23.94 -7.07
CA GLN A 374 24.09 -23.01 -6.37
C GLN A 374 24.76 -22.10 -7.40
N ALA A 375 24.83 -20.80 -7.10
CA ALA A 375 25.54 -19.85 -7.94
C ALA A 375 27.02 -20.24 -8.06
N ALA A 376 27.57 -20.17 -9.28
CA ALA A 376 28.98 -20.47 -9.53
C ALA A 376 29.93 -19.32 -9.15
N GLY A 377 29.41 -18.10 -8.95
CA GLY A 377 30.19 -16.91 -8.59
C GLY A 377 29.72 -16.29 -7.28
N ASP A 378 30.65 -15.67 -6.54
CA ASP A 378 30.41 -15.16 -5.19
C ASP A 378 29.66 -13.82 -5.12
N ALA A 379 29.48 -13.14 -6.25
CA ALA A 379 28.79 -11.83 -6.34
C ALA A 379 27.28 -11.92 -6.63
N ALA A 380 26.71 -13.13 -6.67
CA ALA A 380 25.29 -13.33 -6.98
C ALA A 380 24.40 -12.94 -5.78
N GLU A 381 23.36 -12.14 -6.05
CA GLU A 381 22.35 -11.75 -5.05
C GLU A 381 21.59 -12.97 -4.50
N ALA A 382 21.24 -13.92 -5.37
CA ALA A 382 20.74 -15.24 -5.01
C ALA A 382 21.86 -16.27 -5.07
N VAL A 383 22.18 -16.87 -3.92
CA VAL A 383 23.27 -17.85 -3.79
C VAL A 383 22.78 -19.26 -4.11
N PHE A 384 21.51 -19.56 -3.78
CA PHE A 384 20.87 -20.84 -4.05
C PHE A 384 19.51 -20.63 -4.71
N VAL A 385 19.12 -21.56 -5.58
CA VAL A 385 17.78 -21.62 -6.19
C VAL A 385 17.27 -23.04 -6.09
N ASN A 386 16.13 -23.22 -5.44
CA ASN A 386 15.43 -24.49 -5.41
C ASN A 386 14.26 -24.49 -6.40
N VAL A 387 14.18 -25.50 -7.26
CA VAL A 387 13.07 -25.74 -8.19
C VAL A 387 12.42 -27.08 -7.87
N GLY A 388 11.24 -27.05 -7.26
CA GLY A 388 10.48 -28.23 -6.82
C GLY A 388 9.16 -28.40 -7.56
N ASP A 389 8.99 -29.53 -8.24
CA ASP A 389 7.80 -29.83 -9.05
C ASP A 389 6.83 -30.75 -8.30
N TRP A 390 5.54 -30.44 -8.40
CA TRP A 390 4.44 -31.16 -7.72
C TRP A 390 3.30 -31.47 -8.69
N ASP A 391 2.58 -32.56 -8.42
CA ASP A 391 1.42 -33.00 -9.19
C ASP A 391 0.28 -31.97 -9.16
N SER A 392 0.10 -31.28 -8.04
CA SER A 392 -0.90 -30.21 -7.90
C SER A 392 -0.56 -29.17 -6.83
N GLY A 393 -1.23 -28.01 -6.90
CA GLY A 393 -1.22 -27.02 -5.83
C GLY A 393 -1.78 -27.58 -4.53
N THR A 394 -2.82 -28.42 -4.59
CA THR A 394 -3.38 -29.13 -3.43
C THR A 394 -2.35 -30.05 -2.78
N ALA A 395 -1.61 -30.84 -3.56
CA ALA A 395 -0.57 -31.74 -3.03
C ALA A 395 0.54 -30.96 -2.33
N LEU A 396 1.01 -29.87 -2.96
CA LEU A 396 1.98 -28.97 -2.35
C LEU A 396 1.46 -28.37 -1.04
N ARG A 397 0.23 -27.83 -1.03
CA ARG A 397 -0.36 -27.21 0.16
C ARG A 397 -0.48 -28.20 1.30
N ASN A 398 -0.90 -29.43 1.03
CA ASN A 398 -0.99 -30.49 2.03
C ASN A 398 0.37 -30.82 2.64
N ALA A 399 1.42 -30.92 1.81
CA ALA A 399 2.77 -31.18 2.29
C ALA A 399 3.34 -30.02 3.11
N LEU A 400 3.16 -28.77 2.67
CA LEU A 400 3.65 -27.58 3.38
C LEU A 400 2.80 -27.24 4.62
N GLY A 401 1.60 -27.80 4.72
CA GLY A 401 0.64 -27.55 5.80
C GLY A 401 0.89 -28.37 7.07
N THR A 402 1.78 -29.36 7.04
CA THR A 402 1.99 -30.28 8.17
C THR A 402 2.82 -29.66 9.31
N PRO A 403 2.64 -30.11 10.56
CA PRO A 403 3.51 -29.71 11.67
C PRO A 403 4.99 -30.06 11.44
N GLU A 404 5.27 -31.22 10.85
CA GLU A 404 6.63 -31.71 10.58
C GLU A 404 7.36 -30.81 9.59
N TRP A 405 6.68 -30.33 8.54
CA TRP A 405 7.25 -29.36 7.59
C TRP A 405 7.60 -28.04 8.27
N ARG A 406 6.70 -27.55 9.13
CA ARG A 406 6.93 -26.32 9.89
C ARG A 406 8.15 -26.45 10.80
N GLU A 407 8.31 -27.58 11.48
CA GLU A 407 9.46 -27.83 12.35
C GLU A 407 10.78 -27.83 11.56
N LEU A 408 10.84 -28.53 10.42
CA LEU A 408 12.03 -28.57 9.56
C LEU A 408 12.39 -27.17 9.04
N THR A 409 11.39 -26.40 8.64
CA THR A 409 11.56 -25.03 8.14
C THR A 409 12.07 -24.11 9.25
N LEU A 410 11.46 -24.16 10.44
CA LEU A 410 11.88 -23.38 11.60
C LEU A 410 13.31 -23.74 12.03
N ARG A 411 13.69 -25.02 11.95
CA ARG A 411 15.05 -25.46 12.28
C ARG A 411 16.09 -24.83 11.36
N ILE A 412 15.88 -24.87 10.04
CA ILE A 412 16.74 -24.19 9.08
C ILE A 412 16.80 -22.69 9.39
N GLN A 413 15.64 -22.07 9.58
CA GLN A 413 15.54 -20.65 9.86
C GLN A 413 16.16 -20.23 11.19
N ASN A 414 16.30 -21.13 12.16
CA ASN A 414 16.92 -20.83 13.45
C ASN A 414 18.44 -20.97 13.38
N GLU A 415 18.93 -21.98 12.66
CA GLU A 415 20.36 -22.31 12.59
C GLU A 415 21.12 -21.56 11.48
N VAL A 416 20.43 -21.14 10.43
CA VAL A 416 21.02 -20.51 9.24
C VAL A 416 20.44 -19.11 9.07
N ASP A 417 21.32 -18.13 8.86
CA ASP A 417 20.96 -16.80 8.39
C ASP A 417 20.59 -16.88 6.90
N LEU A 418 19.31 -17.08 6.63
CA LEU A 418 18.79 -17.36 5.30
C LEU A 418 17.70 -16.36 4.96
N THR A 419 17.84 -15.70 3.81
CA THR A 419 16.70 -15.07 3.13
C THR A 419 16.16 -16.03 2.09
N ALA A 420 14.89 -16.41 2.15
CA ALA A 420 14.22 -17.23 1.15
C ALA A 420 13.04 -16.47 0.51
N ARG A 421 12.83 -16.66 -0.79
CA ARG A 421 11.73 -16.07 -1.57
C ARG A 421 11.05 -17.15 -2.42
N PRO A 422 10.19 -18.00 -1.82
CA PRO A 422 9.47 -19.01 -2.55
C PRO A 422 8.32 -18.41 -3.36
N MET A 423 8.16 -18.87 -4.59
CA MET A 423 7.11 -18.47 -5.54
C MET A 423 6.57 -19.70 -6.26
N ILE A 424 5.29 -19.65 -6.66
CA ILE A 424 4.61 -20.76 -7.36
C ILE A 424 4.45 -20.40 -8.84
N PHE A 425 4.79 -21.33 -9.71
CA PHE A 425 4.70 -21.21 -11.16
C PHE A 425 3.96 -22.39 -11.77
N HIS A 426 3.44 -22.19 -12.97
CA HIS A 426 3.13 -23.29 -13.89
C HIS A 426 4.25 -23.38 -14.94
N LEU A 427 4.65 -24.60 -15.28
CA LEU A 427 5.61 -24.81 -16.37
C LEU A 427 4.95 -24.43 -17.69
N ALA A 428 5.35 -23.28 -18.25
CA ALA A 428 4.81 -22.79 -19.52
C ALA A 428 5.44 -23.47 -20.74
N LEU A 429 6.73 -23.81 -20.66
CA LEU A 429 7.49 -24.40 -21.75
C LEU A 429 8.73 -25.13 -21.20
N GLU A 430 8.97 -26.36 -21.64
CA GLU A 430 10.22 -27.11 -21.44
C GLU A 430 10.62 -27.68 -22.79
N LEU A 431 11.89 -27.51 -23.18
CA LEU A 431 12.43 -28.01 -24.44
C LEU A 431 13.69 -28.83 -24.15
N GLY A 432 13.69 -30.07 -24.63
CA GLY A 432 14.85 -30.93 -24.71
C GLY A 432 15.55 -30.85 -26.08
N PRO A 433 16.77 -31.40 -26.19
CA PRO A 433 17.44 -31.54 -27.47
C PRO A 433 16.58 -32.35 -28.46
N GLY A 434 16.21 -31.74 -29.58
CA GLY A 434 15.39 -32.37 -30.62
C GLY A 434 13.89 -32.06 -30.55
N ASP A 435 13.44 -31.33 -29.53
CA ASP A 435 12.04 -30.89 -29.45
C ASP A 435 11.75 -29.75 -30.43
N MET A 436 10.62 -29.86 -31.12
CA MET A 436 10.10 -28.81 -32.00
C MET A 436 9.18 -27.91 -31.18
N LEU A 437 9.40 -26.59 -31.24
CA LEU A 437 8.49 -25.62 -30.62
C LEU A 437 7.08 -25.77 -31.24
N PRO A 438 6.02 -25.88 -30.42
CA PRO A 438 4.66 -25.73 -30.94
C PRO A 438 4.52 -24.33 -31.54
N GLN A 439 3.92 -24.25 -32.75
CA GLN A 439 3.72 -22.99 -33.47
C GLN A 439 2.76 -22.04 -32.74
#